data_AF-A0A2W5R2S3-F1
#
_entry.id   AF-A0A2W5R2S3-F1
#
_cell.length_a   1.000
_cell.length_b   1.000
_cell.length_c   1.000
_cell.angle_alpha   90.00
_cell.angle_beta   90.00
_cell.angle_gamma   90.00
#
_symmetry.space_group_name_H-M   'P 1'
#
loop_
_entity.id
_entity.type
_entity.pdbx_description
1 polymer ?
#
loop_
_entity_poly.entity_id
_entity_poly.type
_entity_poly.pdbx_seq_one_letter_code
_entity_poly.pdbx_strand_id
1 'polypeptide(L)'
;SAAETFEWDIYLFGAEAAMAENINLSGLNDNNDLSSPDGMWFDPRGVLWIQTDDGAYTDTTNCMMLAALPGQVGDGGAATAPNEQATIVGAKVTDENLRRFLTGPAECEITGVTMTPDHKAIFINVQHPGEDSKSYDAPTSHWPASQTDRTNQTARPRSATVVITRNDGGLIAG
;
A
#
# COMPACT_ATOMS: atom_id res chain seq x y z
N SER A 1 23.26 -27.37 2.56
CA SER A 1 23.46 -26.42 3.67
C SER A 1 22.58 -25.21 3.43
N ALA A 2 22.27 -24.43 4.47
CA ALA A 2 21.67 -23.11 4.30
C ALA A 2 22.77 -22.08 3.93
N ALA A 3 22.40 -21.01 3.23
CA ALA A 3 23.32 -19.90 2.94
C ALA A 3 23.44 -18.96 4.15
N GLU A 4 24.64 -18.41 4.38
CA GLU A 4 24.93 -17.47 5.48
C GLU A 4 25.04 -16.01 5.00
N THR A 5 25.01 -15.79 3.69
CA THR A 5 25.15 -14.48 3.05
C THR A 5 24.12 -14.32 1.95
N PHE A 6 23.68 -13.09 1.70
CA PHE A 6 22.78 -12.75 0.62
C PHE A 6 23.21 -11.42 -0.02
N GLU A 7 22.85 -11.24 -1.29
CA GLU A 7 22.91 -9.97 -1.98
C GLU A 7 21.61 -9.20 -1.73
N TRP A 8 21.68 -7.88 -1.70
CA TRP A 8 20.52 -7.02 -1.42
C TRP A 8 20.55 -5.75 -2.23
N ASP A 9 19.36 -5.23 -2.47
CA ASP A 9 19.06 -3.86 -2.87
C ASP A 9 17.76 -3.43 -2.19
N ILE A 10 17.41 -2.15 -2.31
CA ILE A 10 16.11 -1.66 -1.87
C ILE A 10 15.19 -1.57 -3.08
N TYR A 11 14.26 -2.53 -3.17
CA TYR A 11 13.28 -2.62 -4.25
C TYR A 11 12.50 -1.32 -4.45
N LEU A 12 11.99 -0.72 -3.37
CA LEU A 12 11.09 0.42 -3.42
C LEU A 12 11.34 1.39 -2.26
N PHE A 13 11.52 2.67 -2.59
CA PHE A 13 11.49 3.78 -1.64
C PHE A 13 10.15 4.48 -1.77
N GLY A 14 9.35 4.47 -0.70
CA GLY A 14 8.15 5.30 -0.61
C GLY A 14 8.50 6.78 -0.54
N ALA A 15 7.78 7.59 -1.31
CA ALA A 15 7.84 9.03 -1.35
C ALA A 15 6.60 9.56 -2.08
N GLU A 16 6.20 10.80 -1.84
CA GLU A 16 5.26 11.49 -2.72
C GLU A 16 5.90 11.73 -4.09
N ALA A 17 5.09 11.71 -5.15
CA ALA A 17 5.55 11.92 -6.51
C ALA A 17 6.33 13.23 -6.70
N ALA A 18 5.88 14.29 -6.03
CA ALA A 18 6.45 15.64 -6.15
C ALA A 18 7.74 15.86 -5.35
N MET A 19 8.17 14.88 -4.54
CA MET A 19 9.38 15.02 -3.73
C MET A 19 10.64 15.07 -4.60
N ALA A 20 11.70 15.69 -4.06
CA ALA A 20 12.99 15.80 -4.74
C ALA A 20 13.52 14.42 -5.17
N GLU A 21 14.26 14.35 -6.28
CA GLU A 21 14.75 13.09 -6.86
C GLU A 21 15.59 12.24 -5.89
N ASN A 22 16.31 12.88 -4.97
CA ASN A 22 17.09 12.19 -3.95
C ASN A 22 16.24 11.64 -2.78
N ILE A 23 14.94 11.96 -2.73
CA ILE A 23 13.94 11.39 -1.83
C ILE A 23 13.08 10.38 -2.60
N ASN A 24 12.56 10.77 -3.77
CA ASN A 24 11.83 9.90 -4.69
C ASN A 24 12.80 9.01 -5.52
N LEU A 25 13.58 8.20 -4.82
CA LEU A 25 14.60 7.34 -5.41
C LEU A 25 14.02 6.24 -6.31
N SER A 26 12.74 5.92 -6.18
CA SER A 26 12.07 4.93 -7.02
C SER A 26 11.41 5.52 -8.27
N GLY A 27 11.32 6.86 -8.38
CA GLY A 27 10.66 7.51 -9.51
C GLY A 27 9.14 7.32 -9.49
N LEU A 28 8.55 7.33 -8.30
CA LEU A 28 7.11 7.27 -8.09
C LEU A 28 6.40 8.45 -8.73
N ASN A 29 5.17 8.23 -9.16
CA ASN A 29 4.28 9.23 -9.73
C ASN A 29 2.93 9.18 -8.98
N ASP A 30 2.01 10.10 -9.31
CA ASP A 30 0.72 10.22 -8.62
C ASP A 30 -0.14 8.93 -8.64
N ASN A 31 0.12 7.99 -9.55
CA ASN A 31 -0.60 6.72 -9.65
C ASN A 31 -0.09 5.66 -8.66
N ASN A 32 1.13 5.81 -8.15
CA ASN A 32 1.81 4.78 -7.37
C ASN A 32 2.66 5.28 -6.20
N ASP A 33 2.64 6.58 -5.91
CA ASP A 33 3.28 7.13 -4.73
C ASP A 33 2.64 6.61 -3.43
N LEU A 34 3.48 6.47 -2.41
CA LEU A 34 3.08 5.94 -1.13
C LEU A 34 4.05 6.40 -0.04
N SER A 35 3.60 6.27 1.20
CA SER A 35 4.43 6.39 2.39
C SER A 35 4.17 5.20 3.31
N SER A 36 5.10 4.94 4.22
CA SER A 36 4.99 3.95 5.30
C SER A 36 4.44 2.58 4.86
N PRO A 37 5.11 1.89 3.89
CA PRO A 37 4.75 0.52 3.58
C PRO A 37 4.98 -0.37 4.82
N ASP A 38 3.98 -1.18 5.14
CA ASP A 38 3.99 -2.11 6.27
C ASP A 38 3.77 -3.53 5.76
N GLY A 39 2.51 -3.95 5.62
CA GLY A 39 2.17 -5.34 5.38
C GLY A 39 2.48 -5.76 3.94
N MET A 40 3.22 -6.86 3.77
CA MET A 40 3.56 -7.41 2.46
C MET A 40 3.16 -8.88 2.30
N TRP A 41 2.73 -9.26 1.10
CA TRP A 41 2.42 -10.65 0.77
C TRP A 41 2.54 -10.94 -0.72
N PHE A 42 3.15 -12.07 -1.07
CA PHE A 42 3.15 -12.56 -2.45
C PHE A 42 1.96 -13.46 -2.70
N ASP A 43 1.25 -13.20 -3.79
CA ASP A 43 0.28 -14.16 -4.30
C ASP A 43 0.94 -15.31 -5.08
N PRO A 44 0.24 -16.44 -5.30
CA PRO A 44 0.80 -17.59 -6.02
C PRO A 44 1.22 -17.32 -7.48
N ARG A 45 0.86 -16.18 -8.05
CA ARG A 45 1.26 -15.76 -9.40
C ARG A 45 2.52 -14.89 -9.38
N GLY A 46 3.00 -14.49 -8.20
CA GLY A 46 4.18 -13.66 -8.01
C GLY A 46 3.90 -12.16 -7.90
N VAL A 47 2.64 -11.74 -7.76
CA VAL A 47 2.32 -10.33 -7.46
C VAL A 47 2.65 -10.05 -5.99
N LEU A 48 3.48 -9.05 -5.74
CA LEU A 48 3.73 -8.51 -4.41
C LEU A 48 2.64 -7.50 -4.08
N TRP A 49 1.90 -7.77 -3.02
CA TRP A 49 0.92 -6.85 -2.46
C TRP A 49 1.55 -6.07 -1.32
N ILE A 50 1.57 -4.74 -1.44
CA ILE A 50 2.16 -3.82 -0.46
C ILE A 50 1.01 -3.04 0.17
N GLN A 51 0.91 -3.02 1.48
CA GLN A 51 -0.10 -2.29 2.24
C GLN A 51 0.58 -1.21 3.08
N THR A 52 -0.12 -0.12 3.39
CA THR A 52 0.47 1.01 4.14
C THR A 52 -0.24 1.24 5.47
N ASP A 53 0.55 1.64 6.47
CA ASP A 53 0.13 2.21 7.75
C ASP A 53 0.82 3.56 7.91
N ASP A 54 0.13 4.62 7.52
CA ASP A 54 0.76 5.90 7.26
C ASP A 54 0.14 7.06 8.04
N GLY A 55 1.02 7.83 8.67
CA GLY A 55 0.71 9.10 9.31
C GLY A 55 1.37 10.30 8.64
N ALA A 56 2.18 10.11 7.59
CA ALA A 56 2.99 11.18 6.98
C ALA A 56 2.42 11.77 5.69
N TYR A 57 1.63 11.01 4.93
CA TYR A 57 1.07 11.41 3.62
C TYR A 57 -0.45 11.66 3.68
N THR A 58 -0.96 11.90 4.89
CA THR A 58 -2.40 12.00 5.21
C THR A 58 -3.06 13.29 4.69
N ASP A 59 -2.27 14.28 4.27
CA ASP A 59 -2.75 15.51 3.63
C ASP A 59 -3.08 15.32 2.14
N THR A 60 -2.60 14.22 1.54
CA THR A 60 -2.73 13.93 0.11
C THR A 60 -3.66 12.73 -0.15
N THR A 61 -3.51 11.65 0.61
CA THR A 61 -4.32 10.43 0.47
C THR A 61 -4.44 9.68 1.80
N ASN A 62 -5.28 8.64 1.86
CA ASN A 62 -5.28 7.69 2.97
C ASN A 62 -4.37 6.50 2.67
N CYS A 63 -4.17 5.65 3.67
CA CYS A 63 -3.53 4.35 3.53
C CYS A 63 -4.12 3.53 2.39
N MET A 64 -3.28 2.72 1.76
CA MET A 64 -3.55 2.12 0.48
C MET A 64 -2.98 0.71 0.40
N MET A 65 -3.29 0.04 -0.70
CA MET A 65 -2.59 -1.18 -1.08
C MET A 65 -2.24 -1.11 -2.56
N LEU A 66 -1.02 -1.50 -2.87
CA LEU A 66 -0.46 -1.54 -4.22
C LEU A 66 -0.22 -2.97 -4.65
N ALA A 67 -0.39 -3.20 -5.95
CA ALA A 67 0.05 -4.41 -6.63
C ALA A 67 1.37 -4.12 -7.34
N ALA A 68 2.37 -4.94 -7.08
CA ALA A 68 3.73 -4.76 -7.55
C ALA A 68 4.24 -6.03 -8.23
N LEU A 69 4.96 -5.86 -9.33
CA LEU A 69 5.73 -6.89 -10.02
C LEU A 69 7.20 -6.58 -9.79
N PRO A 70 7.80 -7.08 -8.69
CA PRO A 70 9.17 -6.77 -8.35
C PRO A 70 10.13 -7.41 -9.36
N GLY A 71 11.27 -6.73 -9.53
CA GLY A 71 12.35 -7.21 -10.38
C GLY A 71 13.25 -8.21 -9.67
N GLN A 72 14.55 -8.15 -9.97
CA GLN A 72 15.57 -9.02 -9.37
C GLN A 72 16.62 -8.21 -8.65
N VAL A 73 17.16 -8.76 -7.56
CA VAL A 73 18.26 -8.10 -6.84
C VAL A 73 19.40 -7.77 -7.82
N GLY A 74 19.82 -6.50 -7.82
CA GLY A 74 20.89 -5.99 -8.66
C GLY A 74 20.44 -5.52 -10.05
N ASP A 75 19.14 -5.43 -10.32
CA ASP A 75 18.60 -4.87 -11.56
C ASP A 75 18.53 -3.33 -11.59
N GLY A 76 18.82 -2.69 -10.46
CA GLY A 76 18.99 -1.24 -10.36
C GLY A 76 20.45 -0.80 -10.30
N GLY A 77 20.80 0.06 -9.34
CA GLY A 77 22.13 0.65 -9.26
C GLY A 77 22.38 1.51 -8.02
N ALA A 78 23.58 2.11 -7.98
CA ALA A 78 23.94 3.02 -6.89
C ALA A 78 23.14 4.33 -6.95
N ALA A 79 22.68 4.79 -5.80
CA ALA A 79 22.04 6.09 -5.64
C ALA A 79 22.48 6.78 -4.34
N THR A 80 22.09 8.05 -4.20
CA THR A 80 22.36 8.86 -3.00
C THR A 80 21.04 9.37 -2.43
N ALA A 81 20.71 8.90 -1.24
CA ALA A 81 19.56 9.34 -0.45
C ALA A 81 19.87 10.67 0.26
N PRO A 82 18.93 11.29 0.99
CA PRO A 82 19.19 12.53 1.72
C PRO A 82 20.37 12.38 2.69
N ASN A 83 21.03 13.51 2.99
CA ASN A 83 22.25 13.57 3.81
C ASN A 83 23.46 12.81 3.22
N GLU A 84 23.56 12.75 1.88
CA GLU A 84 24.66 12.10 1.15
C GLU A 84 24.82 10.59 1.44
N GLN A 85 23.75 9.94 1.90
CA GLN A 85 23.77 8.52 2.21
C GLN A 85 23.77 7.68 0.92
N ALA A 86 24.90 7.01 0.65
CA ALA A 86 25.00 6.04 -0.44
C ALA A 86 24.09 4.82 -0.17
N THR A 87 23.42 4.34 -1.21
CA THR A 87 22.54 3.16 -1.18
C THR A 87 22.51 2.43 -2.52
N ILE A 88 21.95 1.22 -2.55
CA ILE A 88 21.69 0.44 -3.76
C ILE A 88 20.17 0.33 -3.92
N VAL A 89 19.66 0.86 -5.03
CA VAL A 89 18.23 0.83 -5.36
C VAL A 89 17.97 -0.26 -6.39
N GLY A 90 16.79 -0.89 -6.33
CA GLY A 90 16.29 -1.75 -7.41
C GLY A 90 15.93 -0.95 -8.66
N ALA A 91 15.52 -1.65 -9.72
CA ALA A 91 15.06 -1.02 -10.95
C ALA A 91 13.94 0.00 -10.69
N LYS A 92 13.93 1.09 -11.48
CA LYS A 92 12.86 2.08 -11.44
C LYS A 92 11.52 1.41 -11.74
N VAL A 93 10.49 1.80 -10.99
CA VAL A 93 9.13 1.33 -11.22
C VAL A 93 8.44 2.17 -12.29
N THR A 94 7.45 1.59 -12.92
CA THR A 94 6.56 2.23 -13.89
C THR A 94 5.12 1.87 -13.57
N ASP A 95 4.18 2.53 -14.22
CA ASP A 95 2.78 2.15 -14.13
C ASP A 95 2.52 0.74 -14.66
N GLU A 96 3.43 0.09 -15.38
CA GLU A 96 3.25 -1.33 -15.74
C GLU A 96 3.54 -2.29 -14.59
N ASN A 97 4.46 -1.95 -13.68
CA ASN A 97 4.96 -2.86 -12.64
C ASN A 97 4.66 -2.44 -11.20
N LEU A 98 4.12 -1.23 -10.97
CA LEU A 98 3.61 -0.80 -9.67
C LEU A 98 2.35 0.04 -9.86
N ARG A 99 1.24 -0.41 -9.27
CA ARG A 99 -0.05 0.31 -9.31
C ARG A 99 -0.73 0.31 -7.96
N ARG A 100 -1.29 1.45 -7.58
CA ARG A 100 -2.27 1.52 -6.50
C ARG A 100 -3.52 0.70 -6.87
N PHE A 101 -3.86 -0.27 -6.03
CA PHE A 101 -5.01 -1.14 -6.21
C PHE A 101 -6.26 -0.63 -5.47
N LEU A 102 -6.07 -0.10 -4.27
CA LEU A 102 -7.13 0.53 -3.48
C LEU A 102 -6.57 1.62 -2.55
N THR A 103 -7.48 2.48 -2.09
CA THR A 103 -7.26 3.43 -0.99
C THR A 103 -8.32 3.17 0.09
N GLY A 104 -7.90 3.18 1.35
CA GLY A 104 -8.74 2.98 2.52
C GLY A 104 -9.56 4.22 2.92
N PRO A 105 -10.47 4.07 3.89
CA PRO A 105 -11.14 5.20 4.52
C PRO A 105 -10.17 6.11 5.28
N ALA A 106 -10.69 7.25 5.76
CA ALA A 106 -9.94 8.18 6.59
C ALA A 106 -9.40 7.49 7.85
N GLU A 107 -8.15 7.83 8.20
CA GLU A 107 -7.49 7.47 9.46
C GLU A 107 -7.49 5.95 9.74
N CYS A 108 -7.35 5.14 8.69
CA CYS A 108 -7.14 3.70 8.82
C CYS A 108 -5.73 3.33 8.37
N GLU A 109 -5.26 2.14 8.73
CA GLU A 109 -4.29 1.40 7.91
C GLU A 109 -5.00 0.36 7.04
N ILE A 110 -4.31 -0.06 5.98
CA ILE A 110 -4.65 -1.29 5.26
C ILE A 110 -3.68 -2.37 5.74
N THR A 111 -4.21 -3.52 6.14
CA THR A 111 -3.38 -4.61 6.68
C THR A 111 -4.01 -5.97 6.44
N GLY A 112 -3.20 -7.03 6.56
CA GLY A 112 -3.62 -8.42 6.41
C GLY A 112 -4.30 -8.74 5.08
N VAL A 113 -3.56 -9.38 4.18
CA VAL A 113 -4.05 -9.80 2.86
C VAL A 113 -4.03 -11.31 2.71
N THR A 114 -5.05 -11.84 2.04
CA THR A 114 -5.01 -13.19 1.47
C THR A 114 -5.90 -13.28 0.23
N MET A 115 -5.76 -14.34 -0.56
CA MET A 115 -6.54 -14.52 -1.79
C MET A 115 -7.09 -15.94 -1.89
N THR A 116 -8.26 -16.05 -2.51
CA THR A 116 -8.84 -17.34 -2.92
C THR A 116 -7.92 -18.10 -3.89
N PRO A 117 -7.92 -19.45 -3.87
CA PRO A 117 -7.09 -20.25 -4.77
C PRO A 117 -7.39 -20.06 -6.27
N ASP A 118 -8.58 -19.58 -6.64
CA ASP A 118 -8.94 -19.27 -8.02
C ASP A 118 -8.60 -17.81 -8.42
N HIS A 119 -8.04 -17.04 -7.49
CA HIS A 119 -7.62 -15.65 -7.64
C HIS A 119 -8.75 -14.67 -7.97
N LYS A 120 -10.01 -15.00 -7.66
CA LYS A 120 -11.18 -14.17 -7.99
C LYS A 120 -11.67 -13.29 -6.85
N ALA A 121 -11.23 -13.57 -5.63
CA ALA A 121 -11.51 -12.76 -4.45
C ALA A 121 -10.24 -12.57 -3.63
N ILE A 122 -9.91 -11.30 -3.34
CA ILE A 122 -8.85 -10.90 -2.41
C ILE A 122 -9.50 -10.35 -1.14
N PHE A 123 -8.98 -10.77 0.01
CA PHE A 123 -9.40 -10.32 1.33
C PHE A 123 -8.35 -9.38 1.87
N ILE A 124 -8.79 -8.23 2.37
CA ILE A 124 -7.93 -7.24 3.04
C ILE A 124 -8.60 -6.81 4.35
N ASN A 125 -7.84 -6.34 5.31
CA ASN A 125 -8.40 -5.69 6.49
C ASN A 125 -8.21 -4.17 6.41
N VAL A 126 -9.25 -3.47 6.84
CA VAL A 126 -9.18 -2.06 7.22
C VAL A 126 -9.10 -2.04 8.74
N GLN A 127 -8.00 -1.56 9.29
CA GLN A 127 -7.80 -1.46 10.74
C GLN A 127 -8.02 -0.02 11.21
N HIS A 128 -8.62 0.10 12.40
CA HIS A 128 -8.82 1.34 13.16
C HIS A 128 -9.27 2.58 12.38
N PRO A 129 -10.27 2.50 11.46
CA PRO A 129 -10.76 3.70 10.79
C PRO A 129 -11.21 4.75 11.81
N GLY A 130 -10.74 5.99 11.65
CA GLY A 130 -11.07 7.08 12.57
C GLY A 130 -10.23 7.11 13.85
N GLU A 131 -9.01 6.58 13.85
CA GLU A 131 -8.18 6.48 15.05
C GLU A 131 -7.92 7.82 15.75
N ASP A 132 -7.93 8.94 15.02
CA ASP A 132 -7.67 10.27 15.56
C ASP A 132 -8.90 10.94 16.21
N SER A 133 -10.02 10.20 16.25
CA SER A 133 -11.25 10.58 16.95
C SER A 133 -10.95 11.03 18.38
N LYS A 134 -11.32 12.27 18.71
CA LYS A 134 -11.03 12.84 20.04
C LYS A 134 -11.83 12.20 21.17
N SER A 135 -12.96 11.57 20.85
CA SER A 135 -13.80 10.85 21.83
C SER A 135 -14.75 9.88 21.13
N TYR A 136 -15.32 8.95 21.89
CA TYR A 136 -16.31 7.99 21.38
C TYR A 136 -17.59 8.61 20.81
N ASP A 137 -17.95 9.81 21.23
CA ASP A 137 -19.18 10.50 20.82
C ASP A 137 -18.93 11.53 19.71
N ALA A 138 -17.68 11.69 19.27
CA ALA A 138 -17.28 12.54 18.16
C ALA A 138 -16.29 11.80 17.24
N PRO A 139 -16.75 10.73 16.56
CA PRO A 139 -15.89 9.98 15.65
C PRO A 139 -15.59 10.79 14.38
N THR A 140 -14.36 10.68 13.89
CA THR A 140 -13.85 11.30 12.65
C THR A 140 -14.09 10.44 11.41
N SER A 141 -14.36 9.14 11.62
CA SER A 141 -14.77 8.20 10.56
C SER A 141 -16.07 7.51 10.92
N HIS A 142 -16.86 7.20 9.89
CA HIS A 142 -18.11 6.43 10.01
C HIS A 142 -18.07 5.16 9.14
N TRP A 143 -16.88 4.76 8.69
CA TRP A 143 -16.70 3.53 7.92
C TRP A 143 -16.93 2.29 8.80
N PRO A 144 -17.62 1.24 8.32
CA PRO A 144 -18.06 1.02 6.94
C PRO A 144 -19.46 1.55 6.61
N ALA A 145 -20.22 2.10 7.57
CA ALA A 145 -21.59 2.57 7.30
C ALA A 145 -21.61 3.65 6.21
N SER A 146 -20.58 4.50 6.16
CA SER A 146 -20.38 5.52 5.13
C SER A 146 -20.22 4.97 3.70
N GLN A 147 -19.93 3.67 3.52
CA GLN A 147 -19.93 3.05 2.19
C GLN A 147 -21.32 2.95 1.58
N THR A 148 -22.35 2.68 2.39
CA THR A 148 -23.74 2.56 1.94
C THR A 148 -24.46 3.90 2.03
N ASP A 149 -24.18 4.69 3.06
CA ASP A 149 -24.73 6.04 3.25
C ASP A 149 -23.61 7.03 3.58
N ARG A 150 -23.10 7.71 2.54
CA ARG A 150 -22.03 8.71 2.67
C ARG A 150 -22.38 9.89 3.58
N THR A 151 -23.66 10.09 3.90
CA THR A 151 -24.13 11.17 4.78
C THR A 151 -24.25 10.75 6.24
N ASN A 152 -23.95 9.48 6.55
CA ASN A 152 -24.00 8.99 7.91
C ASN A 152 -22.97 9.71 8.80
N GLN A 153 -23.47 10.41 9.81
CA GLN A 153 -22.67 11.16 10.80
C GLN A 153 -22.75 10.58 12.21
N THR A 154 -23.34 9.39 12.39
CA THR A 154 -23.68 8.85 13.72
C THR A 154 -23.15 7.45 13.98
N ALA A 155 -22.86 6.69 12.92
CA ALA A 155 -22.33 5.35 13.05
C ALA A 155 -20.92 5.37 13.65
N ARG A 156 -20.66 4.50 14.62
CA ARG A 156 -19.31 4.31 15.13
C ARG A 156 -18.45 3.59 14.08
N PRO A 157 -17.19 4.01 13.89
CA PRO A 157 -16.31 3.34 12.96
C PRO A 157 -15.95 1.94 13.46
N ARG A 158 -15.67 1.03 12.54
CA ARG A 158 -15.37 -0.37 12.85
C ARG A 158 -14.30 -0.89 11.90
N SER A 159 -13.24 -1.51 12.45
CA SER A 159 -12.36 -2.36 11.65
C SER A 159 -13.17 -3.47 10.98
N ALA A 160 -12.80 -3.86 9.77
CA ALA A 160 -13.44 -4.98 9.09
C ALA A 160 -12.54 -5.62 8.04
N THR A 161 -12.79 -6.90 7.78
CA THR A 161 -12.29 -7.59 6.59
C THR A 161 -13.19 -7.26 5.40
N VAL A 162 -12.59 -6.81 4.31
CA VAL A 162 -13.24 -6.53 3.04
C VAL A 162 -12.91 -7.65 2.06
N VAL A 163 -13.92 -8.12 1.34
CA VAL A 163 -13.74 -9.05 0.21
C VAL A 163 -13.90 -8.25 -1.07
N ILE A 164 -12.84 -8.22 -1.89
CA ILE A 164 -12.83 -7.50 -3.16
C ILE A 164 -12.92 -8.54 -4.27
N THR A 165 -13.92 -8.35 -5.13
CA THR A 165 -14.20 -9.18 -6.31
C THR A 165 -14.40 -8.29 -7.51
N ARG A 166 -14.09 -8.78 -8.71
CA ARG A 166 -14.46 -8.08 -9.95
C ARG A 166 -15.92 -8.33 -10.30
N ASN A 167 -16.56 -7.31 -10.86
CA ASN A 167 -17.95 -7.39 -11.35
C ASN A 167 -18.13 -8.44 -12.47
N ASP A 168 -17.09 -8.67 -13.26
CA ASP A 168 -17.08 -9.67 -14.34
C ASP A 168 -16.70 -11.09 -13.86
N GLY A 169 -16.41 -11.28 -12.58
CA GLY A 169 -15.95 -12.55 -12.02
C GLY A 169 -14.56 -12.98 -12.51
N GLY A 170 -13.79 -12.06 -13.09
CA GLY A 170 -12.42 -12.27 -13.54
C GLY A 170 -11.41 -12.33 -12.40
N LEU A 171 -10.14 -12.49 -12.77
CA LEU A 171 -9.03 -12.55 -11.81
C LEU A 171 -8.70 -11.16 -11.25
N ILE A 172 -8.41 -11.09 -9.96
CA ILE A 172 -7.89 -9.87 -9.33
C ILE A 172 -6.53 -9.51 -9.94
N ALA A 173 -6.37 -8.24 -10.36
CA ALA A 173 -5.15 -7.73 -10.99
C ALA A 173 -4.65 -8.58 -12.19
N GLY A 174 -5.59 -9.15 -12.95
CA GLY A 174 -5.34 -9.84 -14.23
C GLY A 174 -5.96 -9.14 -15.43
#